data_AF-A0A9W4UR30-F1
#
_entry.id   AF-A0A9W4UR30-F1
#
_cell.length_a   1.000
_cell.length_b   1.000
_cell.length_c   1.000
_cell.angle_alpha   90.00
_cell.angle_beta   90.00
_cell.angle_gamma   90.00
#
_symmetry.space_group_name_H-M   'P 1'
#
loop_
_entity.id
_entity.type
_entity.pdbx_description
1 polymer ?
#
loop_
_entity_poly.entity_id
_entity_poly.type
_entity_poly.pdbx_seq_one_letter_code
_entity_poly.pdbx_strand_id
1 'polypeptide(L)'
;MCLQINTVLSNSLLVVSTKAARPPHIITLPSPLSPYTNTTALSYTMRLIIRDDPRTASKYIADYIIERIKSFNPSPARPFVLGLPTGSSPVLIYQNLVQRHKAGEISFRHVVTFNMDEYVGIPREHPESYHSFMYQHFFSHVDVRPENINILNGNATDLEAECQRYEERIKAAGGIELFLGGIGPDGHIAFNEPGSSLRSRTRVKTLAYDTILANSRFFGNKLEQVPRMALTVGVETVLEAREVVIIITGAHKALALQKCVEEGVNHMWTLSSLQLHPHPLLVVDEDATLELKVKTVKYFKSIEKVGSELGFRQMLPRKRDSLVEDQLAPFVPQTQQPDSISLVVPTLDQSRSASPVLGPMSARLEDKEANAISTQALESLGEEPQLASMSARVAG
;
A
#
# COMPACT_ATOMS: atom_id res chain seq x y z
N MET A 1 -17.14 42.18 -6.88
CA MET A 1 -17.65 43.21 -7.81
C MET A 1 -16.52 44.22 -8.01
N CYS A 2 -16.05 44.38 -9.26
CA CYS A 2 -15.03 45.32 -9.80
C CYS A 2 -13.64 45.37 -9.13
N LEU A 3 -12.55 44.87 -9.75
CA LEU A 3 -11.73 45.47 -10.83
C LEU A 3 -11.27 46.91 -10.54
N GLN A 4 -9.97 47.13 -10.30
CA GLN A 4 -9.08 47.70 -11.33
C GLN A 4 -7.60 47.82 -10.90
N ILE A 5 -6.77 47.42 -11.85
CA ILE A 5 -5.32 47.55 -11.95
C ILE A 5 -5.00 48.98 -12.42
N ASN A 6 -3.94 49.62 -11.92
CA ASN A 6 -2.89 50.21 -12.78
C ASN A 6 -1.76 50.89 -12.00
N THR A 7 -0.56 50.40 -12.31
CA THR A 7 0.77 50.94 -12.04
C THR A 7 1.03 52.17 -12.91
N VAL A 8 1.60 53.25 -12.37
CA VAL A 8 2.46 54.18 -13.12
C VAL A 8 3.57 54.70 -12.20
N LEU A 9 4.81 54.37 -12.57
CA LEU A 9 6.06 54.93 -12.06
C LEU A 9 6.30 56.32 -12.66
N SER A 10 6.78 57.25 -11.85
CA SER A 10 7.45 58.47 -12.32
C SER A 10 8.49 58.93 -11.28
N ASN A 11 9.76 58.82 -11.67
CA ASN A 11 10.93 59.30 -10.96
C ASN A 11 11.02 60.84 -11.04
N SER A 12 11.43 61.51 -9.97
CA SER A 12 12.21 62.75 -10.04
C SER A 12 12.97 63.01 -8.73
N LEU A 13 14.29 63.22 -8.89
CA LEU A 13 15.32 63.52 -7.90
C LEU A 13 15.13 64.89 -7.20
N LEU A 14 15.64 65.03 -5.97
CA LEU A 14 16.47 66.18 -5.52
C LEU A 14 17.23 65.80 -4.21
N VAL A 15 18.56 65.62 -4.22
CA VAL A 15 19.67 66.57 -3.93
C VAL A 15 19.94 66.78 -2.42
N VAL A 16 20.92 66.05 -1.85
CA VAL A 16 22.30 66.46 -1.43
C VAL A 16 22.42 66.86 0.05
N SER A 17 23.27 66.14 0.80
CA SER A 17 24.31 66.78 1.66
C SER A 17 25.40 65.78 2.08
N THR A 18 26.62 66.31 2.14
CA THR A 18 27.93 65.67 2.09
C THR A 18 28.49 65.24 3.45
N LYS A 19 29.20 64.10 3.54
CA LYS A 19 30.65 64.02 3.86
C LYS A 19 31.14 62.60 4.22
N ALA A 20 32.42 62.40 3.93
CA ALA A 20 33.38 61.39 4.40
C ALA A 20 33.45 60.06 3.61
N ALA A 21 34.48 59.98 2.77
CA ALA A 21 34.92 58.81 2.04
C ALA A 21 35.49 57.72 2.98
N ARG A 22 35.02 56.48 2.78
CA ARG A 22 35.72 55.24 3.13
C ARG A 22 35.88 54.41 1.84
N PRO A 23 36.99 53.67 1.65
CA PRO A 23 37.23 52.89 0.44
C PRO A 23 36.15 51.80 0.28
N PRO A 24 35.81 51.39 -0.97
CA PRO A 24 34.79 50.38 -1.18
C PRO A 24 35.26 49.04 -0.60
N HIS A 25 34.51 48.52 0.38
CA HIS A 25 34.57 47.11 0.73
C HIS A 25 34.14 46.31 -0.51
N ILE A 26 35.10 45.59 -1.10
CA ILE A 26 34.81 44.52 -2.05
C ILE A 26 34.01 43.48 -1.26
N ILE A 27 32.70 43.46 -1.48
CA ILE A 27 31.85 42.36 -1.03
C ILE A 27 32.21 41.17 -1.90
N THR A 28 33.12 40.34 -1.41
CA THR A 28 33.40 39.03 -1.97
C THR A 28 32.17 38.17 -1.66
N LEU A 29 31.30 37.99 -2.66
CA LEU A 29 30.24 36.99 -2.57
C LEU A 29 30.90 35.63 -2.34
N PRO A 30 30.49 34.85 -1.32
CA PRO A 30 30.98 33.49 -1.20
C PRO A 30 30.62 32.71 -2.46
N SER A 31 31.63 32.08 -3.05
CA SER A 31 31.51 31.12 -4.15
C SER A 31 30.39 30.12 -3.83
N PRO A 32 29.54 29.72 -4.81
CA PRO A 32 28.52 28.71 -4.57
C PRO A 32 29.22 27.45 -4.08
N LEU A 33 28.97 27.11 -2.81
CA LEU A 33 29.38 25.85 -2.22
C LEU A 33 28.92 24.72 -3.14
N SER A 34 29.91 23.90 -3.45
CA SER A 34 29.89 22.71 -4.31
C SER A 34 28.55 21.96 -4.32
N PRO A 35 28.06 21.55 -5.51
CA PRO A 35 26.82 20.81 -5.63
C PRO A 35 26.97 19.44 -4.98
N TYR A 36 26.01 19.10 -4.12
CA TYR A 36 25.52 17.76 -3.86
C TYR A 36 26.60 16.68 -3.70
N THR A 37 26.97 16.41 -2.44
CA THR A 37 27.50 15.10 -2.07
C THR A 37 26.58 14.03 -2.64
N ASN A 38 27.17 13.26 -3.55
CA ASN A 38 26.60 12.16 -4.31
C ASN A 38 26.09 11.08 -3.33
N THR A 39 24.93 11.31 -2.74
CA THR A 39 24.12 10.24 -2.18
C THR A 39 23.45 9.66 -3.40
N THR A 40 23.88 8.48 -3.82
CA THR A 40 23.15 7.66 -4.79
C THR A 40 21.68 7.74 -4.44
N ALA A 41 20.90 8.49 -5.23
CA ALA A 41 19.46 8.50 -5.14
C ALA A 41 19.05 7.10 -5.58
N LEU A 42 18.99 6.18 -4.60
CA LEU A 42 18.32 4.91 -4.77
C LEU A 42 16.95 5.26 -5.32
N SER A 43 16.66 4.82 -6.54
CA SER A 43 15.34 4.95 -7.12
C SER A 43 14.36 4.28 -6.16
N TYR A 44 13.67 5.09 -5.36
CA TYR A 44 12.64 4.64 -4.42
C TYR A 44 11.39 4.34 -5.22
N THR A 45 11.41 3.23 -5.96
CA THR A 45 10.25 2.75 -6.69
C THR A 45 9.44 1.82 -5.81
N MET A 46 8.13 2.08 -5.75
CA MET A 46 7.15 1.15 -5.22
C MET A 46 7.33 -0.22 -5.85
N ARG A 47 7.25 -1.28 -5.03
CA ARG A 47 7.24 -2.66 -5.53
C ARG A 47 5.81 -3.17 -5.52
N LEU A 48 5.34 -3.66 -6.67
CA LEU A 48 4.08 -4.39 -6.80
C LEU A 48 4.39 -5.81 -7.25
N ILE A 49 4.12 -6.78 -6.39
CA ILE A 49 4.34 -8.20 -6.63
C ILE A 49 2.98 -8.85 -6.89
N ILE A 50 2.83 -9.47 -8.05
CA ILE A 50 1.58 -10.10 -8.49
C ILE A 50 1.75 -11.61 -8.38
N ARG A 51 0.79 -12.27 -7.74
CA ARG A 51 0.74 -13.73 -7.56
C ARG A 51 -0.57 -14.26 -8.09
N ASP A 52 -0.61 -15.56 -8.36
CA ASP A 52 -1.76 -16.19 -9.01
C ASP A 52 -3.01 -16.14 -8.12
N ASP A 53 -2.85 -16.31 -6.81
CA ASP A 53 -3.97 -16.43 -5.88
C ASP A 53 -3.66 -15.89 -4.47
N PRO A 54 -4.66 -15.78 -3.57
CA PRO A 54 -4.44 -15.31 -2.20
C PRO A 54 -3.45 -16.16 -1.39
N ARG A 55 -3.33 -17.46 -1.68
CA ARG A 55 -2.45 -18.38 -0.95
C ARG A 55 -0.99 -18.12 -1.29
N THR A 56 -0.68 -17.99 -2.57
CA THR A 56 0.66 -17.69 -3.09
C THR A 56 1.11 -16.27 -2.72
N ALA A 57 0.20 -15.29 -2.75
CA ALA A 57 0.45 -13.94 -2.21
C ALA A 57 0.79 -13.97 -0.71
N SER A 58 -0.02 -14.68 0.09
CA SER A 58 0.19 -14.78 1.54
C SER A 58 1.49 -15.52 1.90
N LYS A 59 1.80 -16.61 1.19
CA LYS A 59 3.05 -17.34 1.35
C LYS A 59 4.26 -16.46 1.04
N TYR A 60 4.20 -15.67 -0.04
CA TYR A 60 5.28 -14.74 -0.39
C TYR A 60 5.56 -13.73 0.72
N ILE A 61 4.52 -13.12 1.31
CA ILE A 61 4.70 -12.19 2.43
C ILE A 61 5.27 -12.91 3.65
N ALA A 62 4.79 -14.11 3.99
CA ALA A 62 5.32 -14.86 5.12
C ALA A 62 6.81 -15.18 4.95
N ASP A 63 7.21 -15.63 3.76
CA ASP A 63 8.62 -15.86 3.41
C ASP A 63 9.43 -14.56 3.52
N TYR A 64 8.87 -13.45 3.05
CA TYR A 64 9.50 -12.14 3.12
C TYR A 64 9.73 -11.68 4.56
N ILE A 65 8.71 -11.77 5.43
CA ILE A 65 8.82 -11.43 6.85
C ILE A 65 9.89 -12.29 7.53
N ILE A 66 9.92 -13.59 7.25
CA ILE A 66 10.94 -14.51 7.79
C ILE A 66 12.35 -14.09 7.33
N GLU A 67 12.53 -13.79 6.03
CA GLU A 67 13.81 -13.31 5.50
C GLU A 67 14.24 -12.00 6.18
N ARG A 68 13.30 -11.07 6.39
CA ARG A 68 13.56 -9.78 7.04
C ARG A 68 13.98 -9.95 8.49
N ILE A 69 13.28 -10.77 9.26
CA ILE A 69 13.64 -11.07 10.65
C ILE A 69 15.02 -11.75 10.71
N LYS A 70 15.27 -12.78 9.88
CA LYS A 70 16.57 -13.48 9.84
C LYS A 70 17.73 -12.56 9.47
N SER A 71 17.53 -11.75 8.44
CA SER A 71 18.56 -10.82 7.95
C SER A 71 18.84 -9.70 8.94
N PHE A 72 17.83 -9.29 9.73
CA PHE A 72 18.00 -8.33 10.81
C PHE A 72 18.74 -8.92 12.02
N ASN A 73 18.62 -10.23 12.23
CA ASN A 73 19.23 -10.99 13.32
C ASN A 73 18.92 -10.37 14.72
N PRO A 74 17.65 -10.39 15.15
CA PRO A 74 17.23 -9.69 16.36
C PRO A 74 17.81 -10.31 17.63
N SER A 75 18.07 -9.46 18.62
CA SER A 75 18.59 -9.81 19.94
C SER A 75 17.82 -9.08 21.03
N PRO A 76 17.99 -9.41 22.32
CA PRO A 76 17.35 -8.66 23.41
C PRO A 76 17.63 -7.14 23.37
N ALA A 77 18.83 -6.73 22.97
CA ALA A 77 19.23 -5.33 22.90
C ALA A 77 18.79 -4.62 21.60
N ARG A 78 18.43 -5.40 20.58
CA ARG A 78 18.03 -4.91 19.26
C ARG A 78 16.90 -5.80 18.72
N PRO A 79 15.66 -5.62 19.21
CA PRO A 79 14.53 -6.40 18.75
C PRO A 79 14.12 -6.01 17.33
N PHE A 80 13.45 -6.92 16.62
CA PHE A 80 12.79 -6.61 15.36
C PHE A 80 11.38 -6.08 15.66
N VAL A 81 11.07 -4.84 15.30
CA VAL A 81 9.77 -4.22 15.58
C VAL A 81 8.82 -4.41 14.39
N LEU A 82 7.71 -5.11 14.62
CA LEU A 82 6.77 -5.56 13.59
C LEU A 82 5.37 -4.95 13.81
N GLY A 83 4.90 -4.16 12.84
CA GLY A 83 3.51 -3.70 12.78
C GLY A 83 2.61 -4.80 12.20
N LEU A 84 1.45 -5.07 12.80
CA LEU A 84 0.57 -6.19 12.43
C LEU A 84 -0.89 -5.77 12.23
N PRO A 85 -1.57 -6.29 11.19
CA PRO A 85 -2.98 -6.03 10.96
C PRO A 85 -3.89 -7.16 11.46
N THR A 86 -5.18 -6.91 11.52
CA THR A 86 -6.22 -7.93 11.71
C THR A 86 -7.06 -8.12 10.43
N GLY A 87 -8.17 -8.85 10.53
CA GLY A 87 -9.07 -9.11 9.40
C GLY A 87 -8.71 -10.37 8.62
N SER A 88 -9.48 -10.65 7.56
CA SER A 88 -9.36 -11.91 6.81
C SER A 88 -8.09 -12.02 5.97
N SER A 89 -7.62 -10.91 5.39
CA SER A 89 -6.44 -10.88 4.51
C SER A 89 -5.16 -11.44 5.15
N PRO A 90 -4.78 -11.08 6.40
CA PRO A 90 -3.55 -11.60 7.00
C PRO A 90 -3.65 -13.02 7.58
N VAL A 91 -4.83 -13.65 7.65
CA VAL A 91 -4.99 -14.97 8.31
C VAL A 91 -4.09 -16.03 7.68
N LEU A 92 -4.02 -16.10 6.34
CA LEU A 92 -3.16 -17.05 5.64
C LEU A 92 -1.67 -16.75 5.86
N ILE A 93 -1.29 -15.48 6.05
CA ILE A 93 0.08 -15.08 6.38
C ILE A 93 0.44 -15.61 7.77
N TYR A 94 -0.43 -15.41 8.77
CA TYR A 94 -0.23 -15.92 10.12
C TYR A 94 -0.12 -17.45 10.15
N GLN A 95 -0.96 -18.16 9.40
CA GLN A 95 -0.87 -19.63 9.29
C GLN A 95 0.49 -20.09 8.77
N ASN A 96 1.02 -19.42 7.73
CA ASN A 96 2.35 -19.72 7.21
C ASN A 96 3.44 -19.40 8.25
N LEU A 97 3.40 -18.25 8.92
CA LEU A 97 4.38 -17.90 9.95
C LEU A 97 4.38 -18.90 11.12
N VAL A 98 3.19 -19.32 11.58
CA VAL A 98 3.02 -20.33 12.63
C VAL A 98 3.59 -21.67 12.18
N GLN A 99 3.29 -22.11 10.95
CA GLN A 99 3.82 -23.36 10.41
C GLN A 99 5.35 -23.34 10.39
N ARG A 100 5.95 -22.24 9.93
CA ARG A 100 7.40 -22.07 9.83
C ARG A 100 8.08 -22.00 11.19
N HIS A 101 7.43 -21.38 12.18
CA HIS A 101 7.92 -21.48 13.55
C HIS A 101 7.86 -22.93 14.04
N LYS A 102 6.73 -23.63 13.90
CA LYS A 102 6.60 -25.01 14.38
C LYS A 102 7.61 -25.96 13.73
N ALA A 103 8.06 -25.65 12.51
CA ALA A 103 9.15 -26.34 11.81
C ALA A 103 10.57 -25.95 12.30
N GLY A 104 10.70 -25.01 13.24
CA GLY A 104 11.99 -24.53 13.76
C GLY A 104 12.70 -23.53 12.85
N GLU A 105 12.03 -23.01 11.81
CA GLU A 105 12.67 -22.15 10.81
C GLU A 105 12.78 -20.69 11.25
N ILE A 106 11.98 -20.24 12.22
CA ILE A 106 11.94 -18.85 12.70
C ILE A 106 11.56 -18.79 14.18
N SER A 107 12.06 -17.79 14.89
CA SER A 107 11.68 -17.44 16.27
C SER A 107 11.24 -15.99 16.35
N PHE A 108 10.24 -15.73 17.17
CA PHE A 108 9.66 -14.43 17.50
C PHE A 108 10.05 -13.95 18.90
N ARG A 109 10.94 -14.67 19.60
CA ARG A 109 11.40 -14.33 20.96
C ARG A 109 11.97 -12.92 21.10
N HIS A 110 12.59 -12.39 20.06
CA HIS A 110 13.16 -11.03 20.01
C HIS A 110 12.43 -10.13 19.02
N VAL A 111 11.15 -10.44 18.74
CA VAL A 111 10.25 -9.59 17.99
C VAL A 111 9.39 -8.80 18.99
N VAL A 112 9.17 -7.52 18.71
CA VAL A 112 8.23 -6.63 19.40
C VAL A 112 7.13 -6.26 18.42
N THR A 113 5.87 -6.49 18.77
CA THR A 113 4.75 -6.32 17.84
C THR A 113 3.87 -5.14 18.23
N PHE A 114 3.39 -4.40 17.23
CA PHE A 114 2.40 -3.34 17.41
C PHE A 114 1.22 -3.59 16.47
N ASN A 115 0.02 -3.79 17.02
CA ASN A 115 -1.19 -3.89 16.21
C ASN A 115 -1.69 -2.52 15.76
N MET A 116 -2.40 -2.49 14.64
CA MET A 116 -2.95 -1.25 14.05
C MET A 116 -4.05 -0.62 14.91
N ASP A 117 -4.92 -1.42 15.50
CA ASP A 117 -6.20 -0.96 16.02
C ASP A 117 -6.78 -1.89 17.08
N GLU A 118 -7.78 -1.39 17.81
CA GLU A 118 -8.68 -2.16 18.69
C GLU A 118 -10.01 -1.40 18.84
N TYR A 119 -11.13 -2.13 18.99
CA TYR A 119 -12.42 -1.51 19.24
C TYR A 119 -12.51 -0.88 20.64
N VAL A 120 -13.17 0.26 20.73
CA VAL A 120 -13.44 0.93 22.01
C VAL A 120 -14.64 0.26 22.69
N GLY A 121 -14.49 -0.05 23.98
CA GLY A 121 -15.56 -0.57 24.83
C GLY A 121 -15.89 -2.06 24.64
N ILE A 122 -15.16 -2.78 23.77
CA ILE A 122 -15.31 -4.23 23.65
C ILE A 122 -14.51 -4.94 24.74
N PRO A 123 -15.05 -5.95 25.47
CA PRO A 123 -14.24 -6.72 26.40
C PRO A 123 -13.03 -7.34 25.70
N ARG A 124 -11.87 -7.32 26.37
CA ARG A 124 -10.60 -7.83 25.80
C ARG A 124 -10.66 -9.31 25.43
N GLU A 125 -11.47 -10.07 26.16
CA GLU A 125 -11.66 -11.51 25.95
C GLU A 125 -12.82 -11.81 24.99
N HIS A 126 -13.52 -10.77 24.50
CA HIS A 126 -14.59 -10.95 23.53
C HIS A 126 -14.03 -11.64 22.27
N PRO A 127 -14.71 -12.64 21.68
CA PRO A 127 -14.21 -13.36 20.51
C PRO A 127 -13.83 -12.45 19.33
N GLU A 128 -14.62 -11.41 19.10
CA GLU A 128 -14.42 -10.43 18.02
C GLU A 128 -13.51 -9.24 18.40
N SER A 129 -12.90 -9.23 19.58
CA SER A 129 -11.86 -8.23 19.89
C SER A 129 -10.61 -8.52 19.07
N TYR A 130 -9.85 -7.48 18.72
CA TYR A 130 -8.60 -7.67 17.99
C TYR A 130 -7.53 -8.31 18.86
N HIS A 131 -7.63 -8.13 20.18
CA HIS A 131 -6.88 -8.92 21.14
C HIS A 131 -7.14 -10.43 20.97
N SER A 132 -8.39 -10.89 21.03
CA SER A 132 -8.73 -12.32 20.82
C SER A 132 -8.31 -12.82 19.44
N PHE A 133 -8.56 -12.04 18.38
CA PHE A 133 -8.15 -12.38 17.03
C PHE A 133 -6.64 -12.69 16.95
N MET A 134 -5.80 -11.83 17.49
CA MET A 134 -4.35 -12.00 17.41
C MET A 134 -3.86 -13.21 18.20
N TYR A 135 -4.44 -13.48 19.37
CA TYR A 135 -4.11 -14.68 20.14
C TYR A 135 -4.60 -15.96 19.47
N GLN A 136 -5.79 -15.94 18.85
CA GLN A 136 -6.35 -17.07 18.14
C GLN A 136 -5.51 -17.44 16.91
N HIS A 137 -5.10 -16.44 16.12
CA HIS A 137 -4.46 -16.69 14.83
C HIS A 137 -2.94 -16.72 14.88
N PHE A 138 -2.31 -16.07 15.86
CA PHE A 138 -0.85 -15.90 15.84
C PHE A 138 -0.19 -16.08 17.21
N PHE A 139 -0.44 -15.20 18.19
CA PHE A 139 0.39 -15.10 19.39
C PHE A 139 0.42 -16.35 20.27
N SER A 140 -0.67 -17.13 20.33
CA SER A 140 -0.68 -18.39 21.11
C SER A 140 0.09 -19.54 20.45
N HIS A 141 0.56 -19.36 19.22
CA HIS A 141 1.16 -20.43 18.40
C HIS A 141 2.64 -20.20 18.10
N VAL A 142 3.21 -19.12 18.64
CA VAL A 142 4.61 -18.69 18.44
C VAL A 142 5.26 -18.31 19.78
N ASP A 143 6.59 -18.22 19.80
CA ASP A 143 7.41 -17.92 20.99
C ASP A 143 7.64 -16.41 21.23
N VAL A 144 6.72 -15.57 20.74
CA VAL A 144 6.71 -14.13 21.07
C VAL A 144 6.46 -13.96 22.57
N ARG A 145 7.19 -13.04 23.20
CA ARG A 145 7.04 -12.79 24.63
C ARG A 145 5.82 -11.92 24.90
N PRO A 146 4.99 -12.20 25.92
CA PRO A 146 3.80 -11.39 26.21
C PRO A 146 4.10 -9.90 26.41
N GLU A 147 5.22 -9.55 27.05
CA GLU A 147 5.65 -8.17 27.27
C GLU A 147 6.04 -7.43 25.98
N ASN A 148 6.33 -8.17 24.91
CA ASN A 148 6.66 -7.64 23.59
C ASN A 148 5.42 -7.43 22.71
N ILE A 149 4.23 -7.82 23.17
CA ILE A 149 2.97 -7.64 22.45
C ILE A 149 2.35 -6.30 22.84
N ASN A 150 2.13 -5.45 21.84
CA ASN A 150 1.50 -4.14 22.01
C ASN A 150 0.21 -4.11 21.16
N ILE A 151 -0.94 -3.98 21.83
CA ILE A 151 -2.25 -3.74 21.21
C ILE A 151 -2.86 -2.56 21.96
N LEU A 152 -3.54 -1.66 21.25
CA LEU A 152 -4.23 -0.50 21.85
C LEU A 152 -5.26 -0.96 22.88
N ASN A 153 -5.31 -0.33 24.05
CA ASN A 153 -6.33 -0.63 25.05
C ASN A 153 -7.62 0.17 24.78
N GLY A 154 -8.54 -0.42 24.04
CA GLY A 154 -9.86 0.17 23.77
C GLY A 154 -10.77 0.36 24.99
N ASN A 155 -10.38 -0.13 26.18
CA ASN A 155 -11.09 0.06 27.45
C ASN A 155 -10.33 0.96 28.43
N ALA A 156 -9.32 1.70 27.96
CA ALA A 156 -8.63 2.68 28.79
C ALA A 156 -9.60 3.78 29.27
N THR A 157 -9.41 4.25 30.51
CA THR A 157 -10.22 5.34 31.07
C THR A 157 -10.02 6.65 30.29
N ASP A 158 -8.80 6.89 29.84
CA ASP A 158 -8.44 8.00 28.96
C ASP A 158 -7.90 7.44 27.64
N LEU A 159 -8.74 7.52 26.62
CA LEU A 159 -8.45 7.00 25.28
C LEU A 159 -7.42 7.85 24.52
N GLU A 160 -7.32 9.15 24.81
CA GLU A 160 -6.33 10.01 24.15
C GLU A 160 -4.93 9.78 24.75
N ALA A 161 -4.85 9.66 26.08
CA ALA A 161 -3.62 9.27 26.76
C ALA A 161 -3.15 7.87 26.35
N GLU A 162 -4.07 6.93 26.10
CA GLU A 162 -3.75 5.63 25.51
C GLU A 162 -3.03 5.76 24.17
N CYS A 163 -3.59 6.58 23.27
CA CYS A 163 -3.02 6.80 21.94
C CYS A 163 -1.63 7.43 22.01
N GLN A 164 -1.44 8.44 22.86
CA GLN A 164 -0.14 9.09 23.07
C GLN A 164 0.90 8.09 23.60
N ARG A 165 0.54 7.31 24.62
CA ARG A 165 1.42 6.28 25.18
C ARG A 165 1.78 5.21 24.15
N TYR A 166 0.87 4.89 23.23
CA TYR A 166 1.13 3.93 22.17
C TYR A 166 2.21 4.43 21.20
N GLU A 167 2.14 5.70 20.79
CA GLU A 167 3.17 6.36 19.96
C GLU A 167 4.53 6.43 20.69
N GLU A 168 4.51 6.74 21.98
CA GLU A 168 5.72 6.75 22.81
C GLU A 168 6.36 5.36 22.90
N ARG A 169 5.56 4.29 23.01
CA ARG A 169 6.06 2.90 23.00
C ARG A 169 6.68 2.53 21.66
N ILE A 170 6.08 2.94 20.54
CA ILE A 170 6.66 2.73 19.20
C ILE A 170 8.03 3.44 19.11
N LYS A 171 8.10 4.69 19.56
CA LYS A 171 9.34 5.47 19.57
C LYS A 171 10.41 4.85 20.49
N ALA A 172 10.02 4.41 21.68
CA ALA A 172 10.92 3.77 22.64
C ALA A 172 11.48 2.42 22.11
N ALA A 173 10.72 1.73 21.26
CA ALA A 173 11.19 0.53 20.56
C ALA A 173 12.14 0.81 19.38
N GLY A 174 12.40 2.08 19.03
CA GLY A 174 13.26 2.48 17.91
C GLY A 174 12.54 2.65 16.57
N GLY A 175 11.21 2.73 16.60
CA GLY A 175 10.36 2.77 15.40
C GLY A 175 10.07 1.38 14.82
N ILE A 176 9.13 1.32 13.88
CA ILE A 176 8.70 0.05 13.26
C ILE A 176 9.67 -0.31 12.13
N GLU A 177 10.22 -1.53 12.16
CA GLU A 177 11.13 -2.03 11.11
C GLU A 177 10.34 -2.46 9.87
N LEU A 178 9.22 -3.16 10.07
CA LEU A 178 8.32 -3.58 9.01
C LEU A 178 6.88 -3.44 9.50
N PHE A 179 6.04 -2.74 8.75
CA PHE A 179 4.62 -2.63 9.02
C PHE A 179 3.85 -3.47 8.01
N LEU A 180 3.25 -4.58 8.45
CA LEU A 180 2.31 -5.35 7.65
C LEU A 180 0.92 -4.70 7.74
N GLY A 181 0.31 -4.43 6.59
CA GLY A 181 -1.03 -3.86 6.49
C GLY A 181 -1.90 -4.59 5.48
N GLY A 182 -3.19 -4.28 5.52
CA GLY A 182 -4.14 -4.61 4.46
C GLY A 182 -4.85 -3.35 3.99
N ILE A 183 -5.74 -3.49 3.02
CA ILE A 183 -6.55 -2.39 2.49
C ILE A 183 -8.04 -2.67 2.61
N GLY A 184 -8.84 -1.68 2.96
CA GLY A 184 -10.29 -1.71 2.81
C GLY A 184 -10.75 -1.62 1.35
N PRO A 185 -12.00 -1.99 1.00
CA PRO A 185 -12.54 -1.80 -0.35
C PRO A 185 -12.68 -0.32 -0.75
N ASP A 186 -12.67 0.59 0.23
CA ASP A 186 -12.66 2.06 0.13
C ASP A 186 -11.23 2.65 0.19
N GLY A 187 -10.19 1.82 0.22
CA GLY A 187 -8.80 2.27 0.28
C GLY A 187 -8.26 2.59 1.68
N HIS A 188 -8.98 2.29 2.76
CA HIS A 188 -8.47 2.57 4.10
C HIS A 188 -7.30 1.66 4.51
N ILE A 189 -6.39 2.20 5.32
CA ILE A 189 -5.39 1.47 6.10
C ILE A 189 -5.76 1.56 7.59
N ALA A 190 -5.82 0.43 8.30
CA ALA A 190 -6.39 0.38 9.65
C ALA A 190 -7.81 1.00 9.68
N PHE A 191 -8.20 1.70 10.74
CA PHE A 191 -9.43 2.52 10.73
C PHE A 191 -9.19 3.95 10.20
N ASN A 192 -8.20 4.18 9.34
CA ASN A 192 -8.04 5.47 8.64
C ASN A 192 -8.98 5.55 7.44
N GLU A 193 -10.26 5.72 7.74
CA GLU A 193 -11.36 5.84 6.79
C GLU A 193 -11.21 7.04 5.84
N PRO A 194 -11.91 7.04 4.69
CA PRO A 194 -11.92 8.16 3.76
C PRO A 194 -12.16 9.51 4.45
N GLY A 195 -11.32 10.49 4.13
CA GLY A 195 -11.30 11.82 4.76
C GLY A 195 -10.32 11.94 5.94
N SER A 196 -9.72 10.84 6.40
CA SER A 196 -8.68 10.89 7.44
C SER A 196 -7.45 11.67 6.96
N SER A 197 -6.89 12.52 7.83
CA SER A 197 -5.64 13.24 7.52
C SER A 197 -4.52 12.24 7.17
N LEU A 198 -3.81 12.50 6.07
CA LEU A 198 -2.64 11.70 5.68
C LEU A 198 -1.44 11.90 6.64
N ARG A 199 -1.48 12.94 7.48
CA ARG A 199 -0.53 13.18 8.57
C ARG A 199 -1.07 12.78 9.95
N SER A 200 -2.13 11.98 9.99
CA SER A 200 -2.75 11.57 11.24
C SER A 200 -1.79 10.72 12.10
N ARG A 201 -1.91 10.88 13.42
CA ARG A 201 -1.31 10.01 14.44
C ARG A 201 -2.34 9.04 15.00
N THR A 202 -1.87 8.17 15.90
CA THR A 202 -2.73 7.29 16.68
C THR A 202 -3.81 8.09 17.39
N ARG A 203 -5.08 7.68 17.25
CA ARG A 203 -6.24 8.44 17.75
C ARG A 203 -7.48 7.57 17.93
N VAL A 204 -8.46 8.14 18.62
CA VAL A 204 -9.85 7.64 18.60
C VAL A 204 -10.48 7.94 17.24
N LYS A 205 -11.16 6.97 16.67
CA LYS A 205 -11.90 7.11 15.41
C LYS A 205 -13.30 6.54 15.54
N THR A 206 -14.30 7.36 15.19
CA THR A 206 -15.68 6.88 14.96
C THR A 206 -15.74 6.10 13.67
N LEU A 207 -16.32 4.90 13.70
CA LEU A 207 -16.49 4.06 12.52
C LEU A 207 -17.59 4.64 11.62
N ALA A 208 -17.33 4.68 10.32
CA ALA A 208 -18.31 5.00 9.30
C ALA A 208 -19.36 3.89 9.18
N TYR A 209 -20.51 4.25 8.58
CA TYR A 209 -21.62 3.33 8.40
C TYR A 209 -21.22 2.09 7.58
N ASP A 210 -20.43 2.25 6.52
CA ASP A 210 -19.99 1.14 5.68
C ASP A 210 -19.10 0.15 6.46
N THR A 211 -18.25 0.65 7.35
CA THR A 211 -17.42 -0.16 8.26
C THR A 211 -18.28 -0.95 9.24
N ILE A 212 -19.30 -0.30 9.83
CA ILE A 212 -20.27 -0.95 10.73
C ILE A 212 -21.03 -2.05 9.98
N LEU A 213 -21.50 -1.76 8.76
CA LEU A 213 -22.21 -2.72 7.93
C LEU A 213 -21.33 -3.92 7.58
N ALA A 214 -20.09 -3.69 7.14
CA ALA A 214 -19.15 -4.74 6.78
C ALA A 214 -18.76 -5.62 7.98
N ASN A 215 -18.63 -5.02 9.17
CA ASN A 215 -18.23 -5.73 10.37
C ASN A 215 -19.41 -6.41 11.09
N SER A 216 -20.66 -6.01 10.82
CA SER A 216 -21.85 -6.61 11.42
C SER A 216 -21.91 -8.14 11.26
N ARG A 217 -21.33 -8.69 10.20
CA ARG A 217 -21.22 -10.15 9.98
C ARG A 217 -20.52 -10.91 11.12
N PHE A 218 -19.63 -10.24 11.85
CA PHE A 218 -18.91 -10.78 13.01
C PHE A 218 -19.74 -10.65 14.29
N PHE A 219 -20.69 -9.72 14.33
CA PHE A 219 -21.56 -9.44 15.47
C PHE A 219 -22.99 -9.96 15.22
N GLY A 220 -23.10 -11.17 14.65
CA GLY A 220 -24.39 -11.82 14.40
C GLY A 220 -25.32 -11.08 13.43
N ASN A 221 -24.76 -10.29 12.51
CA ASN A 221 -25.47 -9.40 11.57
C ASN A 221 -26.31 -8.31 12.25
N LYS A 222 -25.94 -7.91 13.47
CA LYS A 222 -26.63 -6.87 14.24
C LYS A 222 -25.77 -5.61 14.33
N LEU A 223 -26.19 -4.54 13.65
CA LEU A 223 -25.42 -3.30 13.57
C LEU A 223 -25.23 -2.65 14.95
N GLU A 224 -26.22 -2.78 15.83
CA GLU A 224 -26.21 -2.25 17.19
C GLU A 224 -25.18 -2.91 18.10
N GLN A 225 -24.69 -4.10 17.74
CA GLN A 225 -23.66 -4.83 18.49
C GLN A 225 -22.23 -4.48 18.05
N VAL A 226 -22.08 -3.79 16.92
CA VAL A 226 -20.78 -3.36 16.43
C VAL A 226 -20.31 -2.14 17.25
N PRO A 227 -19.10 -2.16 17.83
CA PRO A 227 -18.54 -0.99 18.50
C PRO A 227 -18.53 0.22 17.57
N ARG A 228 -18.90 1.40 18.09
CA ARG A 228 -19.04 2.62 17.27
C ARG A 228 -17.73 3.39 17.10
N MET A 229 -16.73 3.09 17.92
CA MET A 229 -15.42 3.72 17.89
C MET A 229 -14.33 2.67 17.99
N ALA A 230 -13.15 3.03 17.49
CA ALA A 230 -11.93 2.26 17.63
C ALA A 230 -10.76 3.19 17.99
N LEU A 231 -9.74 2.63 18.61
CA LEU A 231 -8.41 3.22 18.62
C LEU A 231 -7.68 2.70 17.39
N THR A 232 -6.96 3.58 16.69
CA THR A 232 -6.22 3.21 15.48
C THR A 232 -4.94 4.00 15.39
N VAL A 233 -3.87 3.37 14.90
CA VAL A 233 -2.68 4.07 14.41
C VAL A 233 -3.06 5.01 13.28
N GLY A 234 -2.33 6.12 13.17
CA GLY A 234 -2.53 7.09 12.11
C GLY A 234 -1.84 6.70 10.81
N VAL A 235 -2.18 7.40 9.72
CA VAL A 235 -1.51 7.22 8.42
C VAL A 235 -0.03 7.51 8.53
N GLU A 236 0.36 8.63 9.19
CA GLU A 236 1.78 8.97 9.37
C GLU A 236 2.49 7.94 10.26
N THR A 237 1.81 7.40 11.27
CA THR A 237 2.36 6.36 12.15
C THR A 237 2.76 5.11 11.35
N VAL A 238 1.98 4.75 10.32
CA VAL A 238 2.33 3.65 9.39
C VAL A 238 3.46 4.05 8.45
N LEU A 239 3.43 5.27 7.89
CA LEU A 239 4.45 5.77 6.96
C LEU A 239 5.81 6.04 7.61
N GLU A 240 5.89 6.15 8.94
CA GLU A 240 7.15 6.25 9.69
C GLU A 240 7.87 4.90 9.84
N ALA A 241 7.22 3.79 9.50
CA ALA A 241 7.90 2.49 9.44
C ALA A 241 9.06 2.53 8.43
N ARG A 242 10.09 1.72 8.63
CA ARG A 242 11.20 1.63 7.67
C ARG A 242 10.78 0.95 6.38
N GLU A 243 9.80 0.07 6.48
CA GLU A 243 9.21 -0.70 5.40
C GLU A 243 7.72 -0.88 5.64
N VAL A 244 6.90 -0.73 4.60
CA VAL A 244 5.47 -1.00 4.66
C VAL A 244 5.11 -2.05 3.63
N VAL A 245 4.55 -3.17 4.10
CA VAL A 245 4.14 -4.31 3.28
C VAL A 245 2.62 -4.42 3.31
N ILE A 246 1.97 -4.40 2.16
CA ILE A 246 0.51 -4.50 2.07
C ILE A 246 0.09 -5.77 1.32
N ILE A 247 -0.84 -6.52 1.91
CA ILE A 247 -1.56 -7.60 1.24
C ILE A 247 -2.88 -7.10 0.66
N ILE A 248 -3.13 -7.37 -0.63
CA ILE A 248 -4.39 -7.00 -1.30
C ILE A 248 -4.85 -8.17 -2.18
N THR A 249 -5.94 -8.83 -1.79
CA THR A 249 -6.42 -10.03 -2.48
C THR A 249 -7.91 -9.97 -2.80
N GLY A 250 -8.28 -10.42 -3.99
CA GLY A 250 -9.64 -10.58 -4.48
C GLY A 250 -10.20 -9.36 -5.22
N ALA A 251 -11.12 -9.63 -6.16
CA ALA A 251 -11.69 -8.65 -7.08
C ALA A 251 -12.35 -7.45 -6.37
N HIS A 252 -12.96 -7.68 -5.21
CA HIS A 252 -13.60 -6.64 -4.39
C HIS A 252 -12.64 -5.56 -3.86
N LYS A 253 -11.32 -5.72 -4.05
CA LYS A 253 -10.28 -4.72 -3.70
C LYS A 253 -9.64 -4.06 -4.93
N ALA A 254 -10.02 -4.46 -6.14
CA ALA A 254 -9.36 -4.01 -7.36
C ALA A 254 -9.45 -2.49 -7.59
N LEU A 255 -10.62 -1.91 -7.33
CA LEU A 255 -10.80 -0.45 -7.40
C LEU A 255 -9.86 0.25 -6.41
N ALA A 256 -9.83 -0.20 -5.16
CA ALA A 256 -8.97 0.40 -4.15
C ALA A 256 -7.48 0.31 -4.53
N LEU A 257 -7.03 -0.81 -5.10
CA LEU A 257 -5.66 -0.95 -5.63
C LEU A 257 -5.37 0.05 -6.74
N GLN A 258 -6.26 0.19 -7.73
CA GLN A 258 -6.12 1.16 -8.82
C GLN A 258 -5.99 2.59 -8.27
N LYS A 259 -6.86 2.98 -7.34
CA LYS A 259 -6.82 4.30 -6.70
C LYS A 259 -5.52 4.56 -5.95
N CYS A 260 -4.93 3.52 -5.35
CA CYS A 260 -3.68 3.67 -4.60
C CYS A 260 -2.42 3.68 -5.47
N VAL A 261 -2.44 3.00 -6.62
CA VAL A 261 -1.25 2.81 -7.47
C VAL A 261 -1.23 3.74 -8.69
N GLU A 262 -2.37 3.98 -9.33
CA GLU A 262 -2.45 4.72 -10.60
C GLU A 262 -2.97 6.15 -10.47
N GLU A 263 -3.75 6.44 -9.43
CA GLU A 263 -4.22 7.81 -9.16
C GLU A 263 -3.28 8.56 -8.22
N GLY A 264 -3.56 9.86 -8.03
CA GLY A 264 -2.76 10.70 -7.14
C GLY A 264 -3.05 10.44 -5.66
N VAL A 265 -2.11 10.87 -4.81
CA VAL A 265 -2.27 10.89 -3.35
C VAL A 265 -3.55 11.62 -2.96
N ASN A 266 -4.45 10.93 -2.25
CA ASN A 266 -5.78 11.42 -1.92
C ASN A 266 -6.25 10.87 -0.57
N HIS A 267 -6.69 11.74 0.34
CA HIS A 267 -7.20 11.33 1.66
C HIS A 267 -8.52 10.54 1.62
N MET A 268 -9.21 10.49 0.48
CA MET A 268 -10.34 9.60 0.26
C MET A 268 -9.92 8.15 0.04
N TRP A 269 -8.65 7.91 -0.32
CA TRP A 269 -8.05 6.60 -0.51
C TRP A 269 -6.75 6.58 0.30
N THR A 270 -6.85 6.47 1.62
CA THR A 270 -5.72 6.81 2.53
C THR A 270 -4.44 6.02 2.27
N LEU A 271 -4.55 4.78 1.76
CA LEU A 271 -3.39 3.98 1.35
C LEU A 271 -2.63 4.55 0.13
N SER A 272 -3.23 5.44 -0.68
CA SER A 272 -2.51 6.17 -1.75
C SER A 272 -1.31 6.98 -1.23
N SER A 273 -1.30 7.31 0.07
CA SER A 273 -0.15 7.92 0.74
C SER A 273 1.13 7.07 0.71
N LEU A 274 1.04 5.76 0.45
CA LEU A 274 2.21 4.90 0.24
C LEU A 274 3.09 5.33 -0.93
N GLN A 275 2.55 6.10 -1.88
CA GLN A 275 3.36 6.69 -2.96
C GLN A 275 4.44 7.65 -2.42
N LEU A 276 4.28 8.15 -1.19
CA LEU A 276 5.25 9.01 -0.51
C LEU A 276 6.25 8.22 0.35
N HIS A 277 6.00 6.92 0.57
CA HIS A 277 6.85 6.07 1.39
C HIS A 277 8.10 5.63 0.61
N PRO A 278 9.30 5.61 1.22
CA PRO A 278 10.53 5.23 0.50
C PRO A 278 10.63 3.73 0.17
N HIS A 279 9.99 2.86 0.97
CA HIS A 279 10.02 1.40 0.80
C HIS A 279 8.64 0.74 0.90
N PRO A 280 7.71 1.02 -0.03
CA PRO A 280 6.42 0.35 -0.06
C PRO A 280 6.49 -0.93 -0.91
N LEU A 281 5.99 -2.02 -0.34
CA LEU A 281 5.81 -3.31 -1.00
C LEU A 281 4.33 -3.68 -0.99
N LEU A 282 3.71 -3.74 -2.16
CA LEU A 282 2.37 -4.30 -2.33
C LEU A 282 2.50 -5.70 -2.89
N VAL A 283 1.81 -6.66 -2.27
CA VAL A 283 1.70 -8.02 -2.77
C VAL A 283 0.23 -8.32 -3.00
N VAL A 284 -0.09 -8.70 -4.22
CA VAL A 284 -1.47 -8.83 -4.69
C VAL A 284 -1.71 -10.15 -5.40
N ASP A 285 -2.95 -10.61 -5.44
CA ASP A 285 -3.37 -11.68 -6.36
C ASP A 285 -3.81 -11.10 -7.73
N GLU A 286 -3.96 -11.95 -8.74
CA GLU A 286 -4.41 -11.53 -10.08
C GLU A 286 -5.78 -10.81 -10.02
N ASP A 287 -6.71 -11.32 -9.22
CA ASP A 287 -8.07 -10.77 -9.08
C ASP A 287 -8.05 -9.32 -8.55
N ALA A 288 -7.13 -8.97 -7.64
CA ALA A 288 -6.99 -7.60 -7.19
C ALA A 288 -6.48 -6.64 -8.29
N THR A 289 -5.95 -7.14 -9.41
CA THR A 289 -5.42 -6.30 -10.50
C THR A 289 -6.43 -5.96 -11.59
N LEU A 290 -7.68 -6.41 -11.49
CA LEU A 290 -8.69 -6.29 -12.55
C LEU A 290 -8.96 -4.86 -13.02
N GLU A 291 -8.81 -3.86 -12.14
CA GLU A 291 -9.01 -2.44 -12.46
C GLU A 291 -7.71 -1.72 -12.86
N LEU A 292 -6.55 -2.40 -12.80
CA LEU A 292 -5.28 -1.82 -13.23
C LEU A 292 -5.16 -1.80 -14.75
N LYS A 293 -4.44 -0.81 -15.27
CA LYS A 293 -4.07 -0.79 -16.69
C LYS A 293 -3.15 -1.97 -16.99
N VAL A 294 -3.38 -2.61 -18.14
CA VAL A 294 -2.52 -3.68 -18.66
C VAL A 294 -1.04 -3.27 -18.70
N LYS A 295 -0.75 -1.99 -19.00
CA LYS A 295 0.62 -1.45 -19.00
C LYS A 295 1.25 -1.51 -17.61
N THR A 296 0.51 -1.16 -16.57
CA THR A 296 0.95 -1.18 -15.17
C THR A 296 1.30 -2.61 -14.74
N VAL A 297 0.40 -3.55 -14.99
CA VAL A 297 0.61 -4.98 -14.68
C VAL A 297 1.86 -5.52 -15.40
N LYS A 298 1.98 -5.26 -16.71
CA LYS A 298 3.14 -5.70 -17.51
C LYS A 298 4.45 -5.08 -17.02
N TYR A 299 4.42 -3.81 -16.62
CA TYR A 299 5.60 -3.11 -16.11
C TYR A 299 6.14 -3.77 -14.83
N PHE A 300 5.27 -4.01 -13.84
CA PHE A 300 5.69 -4.61 -12.57
C PHE A 300 6.08 -6.08 -12.70
N LYS A 301 5.36 -6.87 -13.51
CA LYS A 301 5.78 -8.26 -13.83
C LYS A 301 7.17 -8.30 -14.50
N SER A 302 7.45 -7.35 -15.39
CA SER A 302 8.76 -7.24 -16.05
C SER A 302 9.87 -6.89 -15.06
N ILE A 303 9.65 -5.92 -14.16
CA ILE A 303 10.62 -5.55 -13.12
C ILE A 303 10.94 -6.75 -12.23
N GLU A 304 9.93 -7.48 -11.78
CA GLU A 304 10.13 -8.64 -10.91
C GLU A 304 10.93 -9.74 -11.61
N LYS A 305 10.61 -10.03 -12.88
CA LYS A 305 11.32 -11.02 -13.68
C LYS A 305 12.79 -10.65 -13.83
N VAL A 306 13.08 -9.43 -14.28
CA VAL A 306 14.46 -8.95 -14.47
C VAL A 306 15.22 -8.91 -13.14
N GLY A 307 14.57 -8.46 -12.06
CA GLY A 307 15.18 -8.45 -10.72
C GLY A 307 15.53 -9.86 -10.25
N SER A 308 14.69 -10.85 -10.53
CA SER A 308 14.93 -12.25 -10.19
C SER A 308 16.06 -12.85 -11.03
N GLU A 309 16.09 -12.61 -12.34
CA GLU A 309 17.11 -13.10 -13.26
C GLU A 309 18.50 -12.54 -12.96
N LEU A 310 18.58 -11.26 -12.60
CA LEU A 310 19.84 -10.58 -12.29
C LEU A 310 20.24 -10.68 -10.81
N GLY A 311 19.44 -11.35 -9.97
CA GLY A 311 19.66 -11.41 -8.52
C GLY A 311 19.59 -10.05 -7.82
N PHE A 312 18.97 -9.04 -8.45
CA PHE A 312 18.84 -7.70 -7.87
C PHE A 312 17.70 -7.67 -6.85
N ARG A 313 18.04 -7.35 -5.60
CA ARG A 313 17.08 -7.05 -4.53
C ARG A 313 17.25 -5.60 -4.11
N GLN A 314 16.14 -4.89 -3.95
CA GLN A 314 16.16 -3.55 -3.39
C GLN A 314 16.80 -3.58 -2.00
N MET A 315 17.92 -2.88 -1.84
CA MET A 315 18.55 -2.72 -0.53
C MET A 315 17.70 -1.79 0.33
N LEU A 316 17.24 -2.29 1.48
CA LEU A 316 16.57 -1.47 2.46
C LEU A 316 17.60 -0.62 3.22
N PRO A 317 17.32 0.67 3.48
CA PRO A 317 18.24 1.55 4.16
C PRO A 317 18.42 1.12 5.61
N ARG A 318 19.65 0.75 5.96
CA ARG A 318 20.10 0.64 7.36
C ARG A 318 20.37 2.05 7.87
N LYS A 319 19.38 2.77 8.42
CA LYS A 319 19.66 4.10 8.99
C LYS A 319 20.23 4.00 10.41
N ARG A 320 21.52 4.29 10.50
CA ARG A 320 22.32 4.89 11.60
C ARG A 320 21.55 5.15 12.91
N ASP A 321 21.74 4.28 13.91
CA ASP A 321 21.81 4.65 15.34
C ASP A 321 22.56 3.54 16.10
N SER A 322 23.73 3.17 15.57
CA SER A 322 24.71 2.36 16.30
C SER A 322 26.07 2.69 15.68
N LEU A 323 26.76 3.68 16.26
CA LEU A 323 28.20 3.80 16.10
C LEU A 323 28.83 2.63 16.83
N VAL A 324 29.00 1.51 16.12
CA VAL A 324 30.10 0.60 16.36
C VAL A 324 30.71 0.37 14.98
N GLU A 325 31.90 0.91 14.78
CA GLU A 325 32.75 0.61 13.63
C GLU A 325 32.87 -0.90 13.51
N ASP A 326 32.42 -1.45 12.39
CA ASP A 326 32.90 -2.74 11.93
C ASP A 326 33.36 -2.57 10.49
N GLN A 327 34.67 -2.73 10.32
CA GLN A 327 35.38 -2.62 9.05
C GLN A 327 34.87 -3.73 8.12
N LEU A 328 34.24 -3.36 7.02
CA LEU A 328 33.96 -4.28 5.93
C LEU A 328 34.62 -3.76 4.65
N ALA A 329 35.65 -4.50 4.24
CA ALA A 329 36.29 -4.35 2.94
C ALA A 329 35.25 -4.50 1.81
N PRO A 330 35.35 -3.71 0.73
CA PRO A 330 34.44 -3.86 -0.41
C PRO A 330 34.68 -5.21 -1.11
N PHE A 331 33.60 -5.95 -1.30
CA PHE A 331 33.56 -7.14 -2.15
C PHE A 331 33.85 -6.71 -3.59
N VAL A 332 34.95 -7.20 -4.17
CA VAL A 332 35.28 -7.00 -5.59
C VAL A 332 34.54 -8.08 -6.39
N PRO A 333 33.64 -7.74 -7.32
CA PRO A 333 33.09 -8.72 -8.25
C PRO A 333 34.22 -9.26 -9.13
N GLN A 334 34.38 -10.59 -9.17
CA GLN A 334 35.26 -11.21 -10.17
C GLN A 334 34.67 -10.91 -11.56
N THR A 335 35.45 -10.20 -12.37
CA THR A 335 35.16 -9.89 -13.77
C THR A 335 35.12 -11.18 -14.59
N GLN A 336 33.92 -11.64 -14.93
CA GLN A 336 33.71 -12.42 -16.15
C GLN A 336 33.54 -11.44 -17.32
N GLN A 337 34.20 -11.75 -18.44
CA GLN A 337 34.27 -10.91 -19.64
C GLN A 337 32.88 -10.52 -20.16
N PRO A 338 32.71 -9.31 -20.71
CA PRO A 338 31.43 -8.89 -21.26
C PRO A 338 31.22 -9.51 -22.64
N ASP A 339 30.32 -10.50 -22.74
CA ASP A 339 29.60 -10.73 -23.99
C ASP A 339 28.63 -9.56 -24.20
N SER A 340 28.82 -8.84 -25.30
CA SER A 340 28.11 -7.62 -25.65
C SER A 340 26.61 -7.88 -25.83
N ILE A 341 25.79 -7.47 -24.85
CA ILE A 341 24.33 -7.37 -25.03
C ILE A 341 24.02 -5.98 -25.58
N SER A 342 23.73 -5.92 -26.87
CA SER A 342 23.19 -4.74 -27.56
C SER A 342 21.69 -4.63 -27.29
N LEU A 343 21.28 -3.63 -26.51
CA LEU A 343 19.87 -3.22 -26.41
C LEU A 343 19.51 -2.38 -27.63
N VAL A 344 18.88 -3.01 -28.62
CA VAL A 344 18.32 -2.29 -29.78
C VAL A 344 17.01 -1.62 -29.34
N VAL A 345 17.05 -0.30 -29.17
CA VAL A 345 15.86 0.54 -29.09
C VAL A 345 15.20 0.55 -30.47
N PRO A 346 13.90 0.20 -30.63
CA PRO A 346 13.24 0.33 -31.92
C PRO A 346 13.20 1.81 -32.33
N THR A 347 13.82 2.14 -33.46
CA THR A 347 13.64 3.45 -34.10
C THR A 347 12.19 3.57 -34.57
N LEU A 348 11.49 4.62 -34.10
CA LEU A 348 10.18 4.97 -34.62
C LEU A 348 10.31 5.33 -36.10
N ASP A 349 9.77 4.47 -36.96
CA ASP A 349 9.64 4.73 -38.39
C ASP A 349 8.60 5.84 -38.61
N GLN A 350 9.07 7.05 -38.90
CA GLN A 350 8.24 8.22 -39.20
C GLN A 350 7.72 8.25 -40.65
N SER A 351 7.72 7.11 -41.36
CA SER A 351 7.29 7.04 -42.77
C SER A 351 5.90 6.41 -43.00
N ARG A 352 5.01 6.36 -41.99
CA ARG A 352 3.59 6.04 -42.23
C ARG A 352 2.75 7.30 -42.39
N SER A 353 2.46 7.59 -43.65
CA SER A 353 1.50 8.59 -44.13
C SER A 353 0.11 8.45 -43.51
N ALA A 354 -0.51 9.60 -43.27
CA ALA A 354 -1.89 9.89 -42.85
C ALA A 354 -2.88 8.71 -42.74
N SER A 355 -3.49 8.59 -41.56
CA SER A 355 -4.70 7.80 -41.29
C SER A 355 -5.78 8.02 -42.38
N PRO A 356 -6.48 6.98 -42.86
CA PRO A 356 -7.62 7.19 -43.74
C PRO A 356 -8.76 7.86 -42.97
N VAL A 357 -9.35 8.88 -43.58
CA VAL A 357 -10.57 9.54 -43.10
C VAL A 357 -11.72 8.54 -43.17
N LEU A 358 -12.39 8.29 -42.03
CA LEU A 358 -13.58 7.44 -41.96
C LEU A 358 -14.79 8.21 -42.53
N GLY A 359 -15.32 7.74 -43.67
CA GLY A 359 -16.59 8.22 -44.23
C GLY A 359 -17.81 7.52 -43.61
N PRO A 360 -19.00 8.14 -43.64
CA PRO A 360 -20.21 7.59 -43.01
C PRO A 360 -20.72 6.31 -43.71
N MET A 361 -21.25 5.39 -42.89
CA MET A 361 -21.80 4.07 -43.24
C MET A 361 -23.16 4.15 -43.98
N SER A 362 -23.24 4.90 -45.08
CA SER A 362 -24.47 4.99 -45.89
C SER A 362 -24.22 4.89 -47.40
N ALA A 363 -23.07 4.38 -47.83
CA ALA A 363 -22.74 4.27 -49.24
C ALA A 363 -21.94 3.00 -49.57
N ARG A 364 -22.51 1.83 -49.27
CA ARG A 364 -22.15 0.56 -49.89
C ARG A 364 -23.38 -0.34 -49.85
N LEU A 365 -24.09 -0.43 -50.97
CA LEU A 365 -24.82 -1.60 -51.46
C LEU A 365 -25.49 -1.13 -52.77
N GLU A 366 -24.97 -1.59 -53.90
CA GLU A 366 -25.68 -1.51 -55.18
C GLU A 366 -26.70 -2.66 -55.24
N ASP A 367 -27.92 -2.29 -55.58
CA ASP A 367 -29.07 -3.18 -55.74
C ASP A 367 -28.83 -4.22 -56.83
N LYS A 368 -28.73 -5.51 -56.46
CA LYS A 368 -29.25 -6.62 -57.30
C LYS A 368 -29.33 -8.03 -56.68
N GLU A 369 -29.05 -8.24 -55.40
CA GLU A 369 -29.19 -9.57 -54.77
C GLU A 369 -30.06 -9.60 -53.49
N ALA A 370 -30.97 -8.63 -53.32
CA ALA A 370 -31.84 -8.54 -52.14
C ALA A 370 -33.31 -8.94 -52.37
N ASN A 371 -33.64 -9.61 -53.49
CA ASN A 371 -35.04 -9.89 -53.86
C ASN A 371 -35.39 -11.38 -54.12
N ALA A 372 -34.67 -12.32 -53.50
CA ALA A 372 -34.93 -13.75 -53.69
C ALA A 372 -35.14 -14.58 -52.41
N ILE A 373 -35.12 -13.99 -51.20
CA ILE A 373 -35.24 -14.78 -49.95
C ILE A 373 -36.06 -14.05 -48.87
N SER A 374 -37.21 -13.46 -49.21
CA SER A 374 -38.10 -12.89 -48.17
C SER A 374 -39.60 -13.07 -48.40
N THR A 375 -40.02 -13.96 -49.31
CA THR A 375 -41.45 -14.17 -49.59
C THR A 375 -41.82 -15.64 -49.83
N GLN A 376 -41.12 -16.56 -49.16
CA GLN A 376 -41.63 -17.92 -48.97
C GLN A 376 -41.42 -18.36 -47.51
N ALA A 377 -42.55 -18.66 -46.86
CA ALA A 377 -42.68 -19.46 -45.65
C ALA A 377 -42.39 -18.78 -44.30
N LEU A 378 -42.95 -17.58 -44.13
CA LEU A 378 -43.69 -17.23 -42.91
C LEU A 378 -45.00 -18.05 -42.90
N GLU A 379 -44.91 -19.33 -42.54
CA GLU A 379 -46.08 -20.23 -42.34
C GLU A 379 -45.64 -21.49 -41.58
N SER A 380 -45.38 -21.36 -40.27
CA SER A 380 -45.56 -22.47 -39.31
C SER A 380 -45.62 -21.92 -37.88
N LEU A 381 -46.86 -21.82 -37.41
CA LEU A 381 -47.25 -21.49 -36.04
C LEU A 381 -47.07 -22.68 -35.10
N GLY A 382 -46.71 -22.39 -33.84
CA GLY A 382 -47.33 -22.98 -32.66
C GLY A 382 -46.67 -24.22 -32.03
N GLU A 383 -46.05 -24.04 -30.86
CA GLU A 383 -46.45 -24.66 -29.58
C GLU A 383 -45.42 -24.35 -28.46
N GLU A 384 -45.89 -23.78 -27.35
CA GLU A 384 -45.16 -23.61 -26.07
C GLU A 384 -45.26 -24.90 -25.22
N PRO A 385 -44.29 -25.16 -24.31
CA PRO A 385 -44.57 -25.93 -23.12
C PRO A 385 -44.44 -25.11 -21.81
N GLN A 386 -45.45 -25.28 -20.98
CA GLN A 386 -45.71 -24.65 -19.68
C GLN A 386 -44.73 -25.07 -18.56
N LEU A 387 -44.46 -24.13 -17.64
CA LEU A 387 -43.86 -24.36 -16.33
C LEU A 387 -44.75 -25.23 -15.43
N ALA A 388 -44.18 -26.28 -14.83
CA ALA A 388 -44.78 -27.05 -13.75
C ALA A 388 -44.10 -26.75 -12.40
N SER A 389 -44.90 -26.31 -11.44
CA SER A 389 -44.57 -26.16 -10.02
C SER A 389 -44.44 -27.52 -9.32
N MET A 390 -43.37 -27.74 -8.56
CA MET A 390 -43.31 -28.84 -7.59
C MET A 390 -43.19 -28.30 -6.15
N SER A 391 -44.26 -28.56 -5.40
CA SER A 391 -44.30 -28.47 -3.94
C SER A 391 -43.74 -29.78 -3.34
N ALA A 392 -42.91 -29.67 -2.31
CA ALA A 392 -42.50 -30.81 -1.50
C ALA A 392 -43.27 -30.76 -0.16
N ARG A 393 -44.08 -31.80 0.07
CA ARG A 393 -44.74 -32.10 1.33
C ARG A 393 -43.79 -32.84 2.26
N VAL A 394 -43.96 -32.51 3.54
CA VAL A 394 -43.55 -33.25 4.75
C VAL A 394 -44.17 -34.65 4.79
N ALA A 395 -43.38 -35.66 5.17
CA ALA A 395 -43.79 -36.83 5.95
C ALA A 395 -42.55 -37.61 6.44
N GLY A 396 -42.51 -37.95 7.74
CA GLY A 396 -41.54 -38.88 8.35
C GLY A 396 -40.85 -38.33 9.57
#